data_AF-A0A7S1MQL6-F1
#
_entry.id   AF-A0A7S1MQL6-F1
#
_cell.length_a   1.000
_cell.length_b   1.000
_cell.length_c   1.000
_cell.angle_alpha   90.00
_cell.angle_beta   90.00
_cell.angle_gamma   90.00
#
_symmetry.space_group_name_H-M   'P 1'
#
loop_
_entity.id
_entity.type
_entity.pdbx_description
1 polymer ?
#
loop_
_entity_poly.entity_id
_entity_poly.type
_entity_poly.pdbx_seq_one_letter_code
_entity_poly.pdbx_strand_id
1 'polypeptide(L)'
;YNSRQLLAVHGPWGTAEDLHYLVDKAHSHGLAVLFDVVLNHGSSKKNTLWNLDGFGPNGCGGIYFEGEKDTPWGKRFAFHKSEVQNYLRHSCRVWIEEYGVDGLRFDS
;
A
#
# COMPACT_ATOMS: atom_id res chain seq x y z
N TYR A 1 7.75 5.30 -3.13
CA TYR A 1 8.05 5.05 -1.71
C TYR A 1 7.11 5.76 -0.74
N ASN A 2 6.68 7.02 -0.95
CA ASN A 2 5.66 7.66 -0.08
C ASN A 2 4.21 7.27 -0.45
N SER A 3 3.80 6.06 -0.11
CA SER A 3 2.48 5.52 -0.44
C SER A 3 1.33 6.29 0.22
N ARG A 4 0.23 6.50 -0.53
CA ARG A 4 -0.99 7.20 -0.06
C ARG A 4 -2.24 6.34 -0.16
N GLN A 5 -2.33 5.50 -1.17
CA GLN A 5 -3.45 4.61 -1.45
C GLN A 5 -2.86 3.28 -1.89
N LEU A 6 -3.01 2.24 -1.08
CA LEU A 6 -2.33 0.95 -1.31
C LEU A 6 -3.01 0.06 -2.37
N LEU A 7 -4.22 0.44 -2.78
CA LEU A 7 -5.07 -0.31 -3.71
C LEU A 7 -5.32 0.45 -5.02
N ALA A 8 -4.54 1.48 -5.30
CA ALA A 8 -4.72 2.32 -6.47
C ALA A 8 -3.44 2.34 -7.32
N VAL A 9 -3.62 2.17 -8.62
CA VAL A 9 -2.56 2.42 -9.61
C VAL A 9 -2.26 3.93 -9.63
N HIS A 10 -0.98 4.29 -9.80
CA HIS A 10 -0.61 5.68 -9.95
C HIS A 10 -1.17 6.22 -11.26
N GLY A 11 -2.21 7.07 -11.19
CA GLY A 11 -2.97 7.51 -12.38
C GLY A 11 -2.15 7.96 -13.60
N PRO A 12 -1.03 8.69 -13.47
CA PRO A 12 -0.15 9.02 -14.60
C PRO A 12 0.44 7.82 -15.36
N TRP A 13 0.39 6.61 -14.81
CA TRP A 13 0.89 5.37 -15.43
C TRP A 13 -0.21 4.57 -16.14
N GLY A 14 -1.48 4.97 -16.03
CA GLY A 14 -2.61 4.30 -16.68
C GLY A 14 -3.69 3.88 -15.70
N THR A 15 -4.64 3.10 -16.22
CA THR A 15 -5.76 2.54 -15.47
C THR A 15 -5.41 1.18 -14.85
N ALA A 16 -6.37 0.60 -14.12
CA ALA A 16 -6.25 -0.77 -13.64
C ALA A 16 -6.14 -1.77 -14.80
N GLU A 17 -6.91 -1.56 -15.87
CA GLU A 17 -6.89 -2.38 -17.08
C GLU A 17 -5.55 -2.30 -17.80
N ASP A 18 -4.93 -1.12 -17.87
CA ASP A 18 -3.59 -0.97 -18.43
C ASP A 18 -2.56 -1.79 -17.64
N LEU A 19 -2.70 -1.85 -16.31
CA LEU A 19 -1.84 -2.66 -15.48
C LEU A 19 -2.07 -4.17 -15.69
N HIS A 20 -3.33 -4.63 -15.77
CA HIS A 20 -3.61 -6.03 -16.14
C HIS A 20 -2.98 -6.39 -17.49
N TYR A 21 -3.14 -5.52 -18.49
CA TYR A 21 -2.56 -5.72 -19.80
C TYR A 21 -1.02 -5.83 -19.74
N LEU A 22 -0.36 -5.01 -18.92
CA LEU A 22 1.09 -5.10 -18.72
C LEU A 22 1.51 -6.46 -18.15
N VAL A 23 0.83 -6.92 -17.10
CA VAL A 23 1.14 -8.20 -16.44
C VAL A 23 0.90 -9.36 -17.41
N ASP A 24 -0.25 -9.38 -18.09
CA ASP A 24 -0.59 -10.40 -19.08
C ASP A 24 0.45 -10.46 -20.22
N LYS A 25 0.92 -9.29 -20.67
CA LYS A 25 1.96 -9.23 -21.71
C LYS A 25 3.29 -9.76 -21.21
N ALA A 26 3.71 -9.38 -20.00
CA ALA A 26 4.93 -9.94 -19.41
C ALA A 26 4.86 -11.47 -19.31
N HIS A 27 3.75 -12.01 -18.83
CA HIS A 27 3.53 -13.46 -18.75
C HIS A 27 3.52 -14.13 -20.11
N SER A 28 2.93 -13.50 -21.14
CA SER A 28 2.97 -14.04 -22.52
C SER A 28 4.39 -14.15 -23.11
N HIS A 29 5.34 -13.42 -22.53
CA HIS A 29 6.77 -13.50 -22.84
C HIS A 29 7.57 -14.37 -21.85
N GLY A 30 6.91 -15.07 -20.92
CA GLY A 30 7.56 -15.91 -19.91
C GLY A 30 8.30 -15.12 -18.83
N LEU A 31 7.93 -13.86 -18.60
CA LEU A 31 8.54 -13.00 -17.59
C LEU A 31 7.65 -12.94 -16.34
N ALA A 32 8.24 -13.14 -15.17
CA ALA A 32 7.57 -12.87 -13.90
C ALA A 32 7.57 -11.37 -13.59
N VAL A 33 6.52 -10.90 -12.93
CA VAL A 33 6.36 -9.51 -12.48
C VAL A 33 6.37 -9.49 -10.95
N LEU A 34 7.27 -8.69 -10.38
CA LEU A 34 7.34 -8.48 -8.93
C LEU A 34 7.05 -7.01 -8.61
N PHE A 35 6.27 -6.77 -7.56
CA PHE A 35 5.95 -5.43 -7.09
C PHE A 35 6.75 -5.07 -5.84
N ASP A 36 7.25 -3.84 -5.79
CA ASP A 36 7.83 -3.24 -4.60
C ASP A 36 6.70 -2.62 -3.74
N VAL A 37 6.54 -3.09 -2.51
CA VAL A 37 5.50 -2.64 -1.58
C VAL A 37 6.12 -1.99 -0.34
N VAL A 38 5.57 -0.84 0.01
CA VAL A 38 6.03 -0.04 1.17
C VAL A 38 4.96 -0.09 2.25
N LEU A 39 5.21 -0.88 3.29
CA LEU A 39 4.29 -1.04 4.43
C LEU A 39 4.90 -0.54 5.76
N ASN A 40 6.13 -0.05 5.75
CA ASN A 40 6.80 0.43 6.97
C ASN A 40 6.35 1.85 7.37
N HIS A 41 5.87 2.66 6.41
CA HIS A 41 5.32 4.00 6.63
C HIS A 41 4.22 4.35 5.61
N GLY A 42 3.43 5.37 5.94
CA GLY A 42 2.47 5.99 5.01
C GLY A 42 2.64 7.51 4.95
N SER A 43 2.30 8.12 3.81
CA SER A 43 2.32 9.57 3.65
C SER A 43 1.26 10.23 4.54
N SER A 44 1.63 11.27 5.29
CA SER A 44 0.68 12.12 6.02
C SER A 44 -0.05 13.13 5.14
N LYS A 45 0.43 13.33 3.90
CA LYS A 45 -0.14 14.26 2.92
C LYS A 45 -0.97 13.52 1.88
N LYS A 46 -2.18 14.01 1.60
CA LYS A 46 -3.09 13.50 0.55
C LYS A 46 -3.35 11.98 0.66
N ASN A 47 -3.35 11.47 1.88
CA ASN A 47 -3.66 10.08 2.19
C ASN A 47 -4.98 10.08 2.96
N THR A 48 -6.01 9.46 2.38
CA THR A 48 -7.36 9.41 2.98
C THR A 48 -7.39 8.63 4.28
N LEU A 49 -6.46 7.69 4.50
CA LEU A 49 -6.34 6.95 5.74
C LEU A 49 -5.71 7.76 6.87
N TRP A 50 -4.97 8.83 6.57
CA TRP A 50 -4.17 9.57 7.55
C TRP A 50 -5.00 10.04 8.74
N ASN A 51 -6.23 10.49 8.51
CA ASN A 51 -7.14 10.94 9.58
C ASN A 51 -8.58 10.50 9.27
N LEU A 52 -8.75 9.24 8.86
CA LEU A 52 -10.04 8.72 8.37
C LEU A 52 -11.18 8.91 9.38
N ASP A 53 -10.89 8.69 10.66
CA ASP A 53 -11.82 8.73 11.78
C ASP A 53 -11.80 10.06 12.55
N GLY A 54 -10.97 11.02 12.12
CA GLY A 54 -10.80 12.31 12.80
C GLY A 54 -10.10 12.22 14.15
N PHE A 55 -9.68 11.04 14.61
CA PHE A 55 -9.20 10.84 15.96
C PHE A 55 -7.85 11.51 16.22
N GLY A 56 -6.98 11.62 15.21
CA GLY A 56 -5.53 11.87 15.33
C GLY A 56 -5.10 12.91 16.36
N PRO A 57 -4.97 12.54 17.65
CA PRO A 57 -4.64 13.47 18.70
C PRO A 57 -3.20 13.91 18.48
N ASN A 58 -2.89 15.20 18.63
CA ASN A 58 -1.54 15.73 18.44
C ASN A 58 -0.98 15.48 17.02
N GLY A 59 -1.83 15.24 16.02
CA GLY A 59 -1.41 15.07 14.63
C GLY A 59 -0.66 13.77 14.34
N CYS A 60 -0.86 12.72 15.14
CA CYS A 60 -0.18 11.42 14.97
C CYS A 60 -0.85 10.47 13.95
N GLY A 61 -1.89 10.95 13.26
CA GLY A 61 -2.73 10.15 12.38
C GLY A 61 -3.83 9.38 13.14
N GLY A 62 -4.91 9.03 12.45
CA GLY A 62 -6.08 8.35 13.01
C GLY A 62 -5.88 6.85 13.23
N ILE A 63 -6.97 6.07 13.24
CA ILE A 63 -6.99 4.63 13.51
C ILE A 63 -5.91 3.79 12.79
N TYR A 64 -5.46 4.20 11.60
CA TYR A 64 -4.45 3.47 10.82
C TYR A 64 -2.99 3.75 11.22
N PHE A 65 -2.72 4.75 12.05
CA PHE A 65 -1.37 5.27 12.33
C PHE A 65 -1.09 5.56 13.81
N GLU A 66 -2.13 5.67 14.62
CA GLU A 66 -2.01 5.96 16.05
C GLU A 66 -1.19 4.91 16.81
N GLY A 67 -0.65 5.29 17.98
CA GLY A 67 0.01 4.36 18.91
C GLY A 67 1.40 3.86 18.48
N GLU A 68 1.83 4.11 17.25
CA GLU A 68 3.12 3.63 16.74
C GLU A 68 4.22 4.68 16.81
N LYS A 69 5.47 4.21 16.77
CA LYS A 69 6.66 5.07 16.62
C LYS A 69 6.91 5.39 15.15
N ASP A 70 7.43 6.59 14.94
CA ASP A 70 7.83 7.03 13.61
C ASP A 70 9.07 6.26 13.14
N THR A 71 9.16 6.06 11.83
CA THR A 71 10.37 5.62 11.13
C THR A 71 11.13 6.84 10.63
N PRO A 72 12.39 6.70 10.15
CA PRO A 72 13.11 7.80 9.49
C PRO A 72 12.37 8.41 8.28
N TRP A 73 11.39 7.71 7.71
CA TRP A 73 10.66 8.14 6.50
C TRP A 73 9.23 8.60 6.78
N GLY A 74 8.72 8.40 8.01
CA GLY A 74 7.38 8.83 8.40
C GLY A 74 6.69 7.89 9.37
N LYS A 75 5.40 8.14 9.59
CA LYS A 75 4.58 7.41 10.56
C LYS A 75 4.33 5.97 10.11
N ARG A 76 4.54 5.03 11.02
CA ARG A 76 4.26 3.60 10.80
C ARG A 76 2.76 3.33 10.91
N PHE A 77 2.28 2.36 10.14
CA PHE A 77 0.91 1.85 10.30
C PHE A 77 0.74 1.20 11.68
N ALA A 78 -0.44 1.36 12.29
CA ALA A 78 -0.82 0.78 13.59
C ALA A 78 -0.91 -0.75 13.55
N PHE A 79 0.25 -1.43 13.41
CA PHE A 79 0.36 -2.88 13.27
C PHE A 79 -0.13 -3.63 14.51
N HIS A 80 -0.25 -2.98 15.67
CA HIS A 80 -0.88 -3.59 16.85
C HIS A 80 -2.40 -3.82 16.71
N LYS A 81 -3.07 -3.20 15.72
CA LYS A 81 -4.50 -3.39 15.45
C LYS A 81 -4.73 -4.45 14.39
N SER A 82 -5.63 -5.40 14.67
CA SER A 82 -5.92 -6.51 13.77
C SER A 82 -6.58 -6.04 12.47
N GLU A 83 -7.43 -5.01 12.53
CA GLU A 83 -8.11 -4.42 11.38
C GLU A 83 -7.11 -3.77 10.41
N VAL A 84 -6.09 -3.10 10.94
CA VAL A 84 -5.00 -2.52 10.14
C VAL A 84 -4.16 -3.63 9.53
N GLN A 85 -3.79 -4.66 10.29
CA GLN A 85 -3.09 -5.82 9.72
C GLN A 85 -3.89 -6.48 8.60
N ASN A 86 -5.21 -6.64 8.78
CA ASN A 86 -6.09 -7.25 7.79
C ASN A 86 -6.18 -6.40 6.51
N TYR A 87 -6.28 -5.08 6.65
CA TYR A 87 -6.23 -4.16 5.52
C TYR A 87 -4.91 -4.28 4.73
N LEU A 88 -3.76 -4.28 5.41
CA LEU A 88 -2.45 -4.38 4.77
C LEU A 88 -2.21 -5.76 4.12
N ARG A 89 -2.67 -6.84 4.75
CA ARG A 89 -2.64 -8.18 4.13
C ARG A 89 -3.54 -8.24 2.91
N HIS A 90 -4.74 -7.67 2.99
CA HIS A 90 -5.66 -7.62 1.86
C HIS A 90 -5.08 -6.83 0.69
N SER A 91 -4.42 -5.68 0.94
CA SER A 91 -3.79 -4.93 -0.15
C SER A 91 -2.68 -5.70 -0.86
N CYS A 92 -1.90 -6.49 -0.12
CA CYS A 92 -0.93 -7.42 -0.71
C CYS A 92 -1.60 -8.50 -1.55
N ARG A 93 -2.69 -9.09 -1.04
CA ARG A 93 -3.44 -10.13 -1.75
C ARG A 93 -4.06 -9.64 -3.05
N VAL A 94 -4.59 -8.42 -3.10
CA VAL A 94 -5.15 -7.84 -4.34
C VAL A 94 -4.13 -7.85 -5.48
N TRP A 95 -2.88 -7.46 -5.23
CA TRP A 95 -1.85 -7.46 -6.27
C TRP A 95 -1.54 -8.86 -6.82
N ILE A 96 -1.57 -9.88 -5.95
CA ILE A 96 -1.28 -11.27 -6.34
C ILE A 96 -2.50 -11.94 -6.98
N GLU A 97 -3.65 -11.88 -6.29
CA GLU A 97 -4.87 -12.63 -6.62
C GLU A 97 -5.68 -11.98 -7.74
N GLU A 98 -5.73 -10.64 -7.79
CA GLU A 98 -6.51 -9.94 -8.81
C GLU A 98 -5.62 -9.56 -9.99
N TYR A 99 -4.49 -8.91 -9.75
CA TYR A 99 -3.59 -8.44 -10.82
C TYR A 99 -2.59 -9.48 -11.34
N GLY A 100 -2.50 -10.66 -10.71
CA GLY A 100 -1.63 -11.75 -11.17
C GLY A 100 -0.13 -11.50 -10.95
N VAL A 101 0.25 -10.55 -10.07
CA VAL A 101 1.66 -10.29 -9.76
C VAL A 101 2.28 -11.52 -9.08
N ASP A 102 3.47 -11.94 -9.51
CA ASP A 102 4.11 -13.19 -9.09
C ASP A 102 4.80 -13.10 -7.73
N GLY A 103 5.05 -11.90 -7.22
CA GLY A 103 5.69 -11.71 -5.94
C GLY A 103 5.74 -10.27 -5.46
N LEU A 104 5.97 -10.11 -4.16
CA LEU A 104 6.11 -8.82 -3.51
C LEU A 104 7.48 -8.70 -2.86
N ARG A 105 8.16 -7.57 -3.10
CA ARG A 105 9.36 -7.14 -2.39
C ARG A 105 8.96 -6.12 -1.35
N PHE A 106 9.27 -6.37 -0.08
CA PHE A 106 8.94 -5.46 1.01
C PHE A 106 10.08 -4.46 1.25
N ASP A 107 9.78 -3.18 1.07
CA ASP A 107 10.66 -2.08 1.42
C ASP A 107 10.61 -1.76 2.92
N SER A 108 11.76 -1.42 3.51
CA SER A 108 11.87 -1.00 4.91
C SER A 108 12.91 0.06 5.14
#